data_AF-A0AAV5L2V4-F1
#
_entry.id   AF-A0AAV5L2V4-F1
#
_cell.length_a   1.000
_cell.length_b   1.000
_cell.length_c   1.000
_cell.angle_alpha   90.00
_cell.angle_beta   90.00
_cell.angle_gamma   90.00
#
_symmetry.space_group_name_H-M   'P 1'
#
loop_
_entity.id
_entity.type
_entity.pdbx_description
1 polymer ?
#
loop_
_entity_poly.entity_id
_entity_poly.type
_entity_poly.pdbx_seq_one_letter_code
_entity_poly.pdbx_strand_id
1 'polypeptide(L)'
;MEKRLGHGYEPGDMVWGKVKSHPWWPGQVFDEAFASPSVTKTKKEGCVLVAFFGDDSFGWFNPTELVPFDSNFVKKSKQTNAKTFLDAVEDAKYEICRRAALGLSCYCQNPSSFQATGVQGCFAVDVEGYQPGAIYSRRQIEIARNGFRPIRLLCFLQLLALIPCGNPQNGVDWIRNVAVVLAYRKAVFKKFDVTPDHAFAVGAQHTESSVEILDLQKKMPFQGIGSCI
;
A
#
# COMPACT_ATOMS: atom_id res chain seq x y z
N MET A 1 -18.71 6.62 -15.98
CA MET A 1 -19.52 5.57 -15.32
C MET A 1 -18.69 4.30 -15.37
N GLU A 2 -17.95 4.00 -14.29
CA GLU A 2 -17.12 2.78 -14.21
C GLU A 2 -18.04 1.55 -14.21
N LYS A 3 -17.70 0.57 -15.04
CA LYS A 3 -18.43 -0.70 -15.12
C LYS A 3 -18.19 -1.48 -13.83
N ARG A 4 -19.24 -1.63 -13.01
CA ARG A 4 -19.29 -2.75 -12.07
C ARG A 4 -19.26 -4.02 -12.91
N LEU A 5 -18.17 -4.79 -12.81
CA LEU A 5 -18.19 -6.17 -13.29
C LEU A 5 -19.35 -6.83 -12.52
N GLY A 6 -20.26 -7.53 -13.21
CA GLY A 6 -21.57 -7.96 -12.71
C GLY A 6 -21.61 -8.91 -11.50
N HIS A 7 -20.54 -8.93 -10.71
CA HIS A 7 -20.22 -9.93 -9.69
C HIS A 7 -19.61 -9.32 -8.41
N GLY A 8 -19.62 -7.99 -8.28
CA GLY A 8 -19.26 -7.29 -7.03
C GLY A 8 -17.77 -6.94 -6.85
N TYR A 9 -16.89 -7.42 -7.73
CA TYR A 9 -15.47 -7.04 -7.76
C TYR A 9 -15.22 -5.87 -8.71
N GLU A 10 -14.35 -4.95 -8.31
CA GLU A 10 -13.94 -3.79 -9.08
C GLU A 10 -12.41 -3.78 -9.31
N PRO A 11 -11.92 -3.16 -10.39
CA PRO A 11 -10.48 -3.01 -10.60
C PRO A 11 -9.77 -2.44 -9.38
N GLY A 12 -8.66 -3.09 -9.02
CA GLY A 12 -7.90 -2.79 -7.82
C GLY A 12 -8.28 -3.64 -6.60
N ASP A 13 -9.42 -4.31 -6.55
CA ASP A 13 -9.75 -5.19 -5.42
C ASP A 13 -8.68 -6.27 -5.24
N MET A 14 -8.14 -6.41 -4.04
CA MET A 14 -7.23 -7.50 -3.71
C MET A 14 -8.04 -8.75 -3.40
N VAL A 15 -7.63 -9.87 -4.00
CA VAL A 15 -8.35 -11.14 -3.93
C VAL A 15 -7.39 -12.31 -3.73
N TRP A 16 -7.94 -13.43 -3.29
CA TRP A 16 -7.29 -14.73 -3.46
C TRP A 16 -7.98 -15.46 -4.62
N GLY A 17 -7.20 -15.86 -5.62
CA GLY A 17 -7.68 -16.67 -6.73
C GLY A 17 -7.43 -18.15 -6.52
N LYS A 18 -8.39 -18.99 -6.85
CA LYS A 18 -8.25 -20.45 -6.80
C LYS A 18 -8.14 -21.04 -8.19
N VAL A 19 -6.99 -21.65 -8.49
CA VAL A 19 -6.84 -22.54 -9.65
C VAL A 19 -6.73 -24.01 -9.21
N LYS A 20 -7.07 -24.92 -10.13
CA LYS A 20 -7.01 -26.37 -9.88
C LYS A 20 -5.59 -26.78 -9.52
N SER A 21 -5.44 -27.62 -8.49
CA SER A 21 -4.15 -28.19 -8.04
C SER A 21 -3.10 -27.21 -7.47
N HIS A 22 -3.41 -25.91 -7.32
CA HIS A 22 -2.54 -24.94 -6.63
C HIS A 22 -3.21 -24.43 -5.34
N PRO A 23 -2.46 -23.87 -4.37
CA PRO A 23 -3.07 -23.15 -3.24
C PRO A 23 -3.89 -21.95 -3.74
N TRP A 24 -4.69 -21.36 -2.86
CA TRP A 24 -5.26 -20.05 -3.17
C TRP A 24 -4.11 -19.04 -3.27
N TRP A 25 -4.00 -18.33 -4.39
CA TRP A 25 -2.89 -17.43 -4.70
C TRP A 25 -3.33 -15.96 -4.57
N PRO A 26 -2.51 -15.08 -3.98
CA PRO A 26 -2.87 -13.68 -3.84
C PRO A 26 -2.76 -12.93 -5.17
N GLY A 27 -3.71 -12.05 -5.46
CA GLY A 27 -3.70 -11.21 -6.65
C GLY A 27 -4.56 -9.96 -6.48
N GLN A 28 -4.65 -9.18 -7.54
CA GLN A 28 -5.54 -8.03 -7.62
C GLN A 28 -6.35 -8.07 -8.92
N VAL A 29 -7.59 -7.60 -8.85
CA VAL A 29 -8.41 -7.40 -10.03
C VAL A 29 -7.75 -6.35 -10.91
N PHE A 30 -7.41 -6.74 -12.13
CA PHE A 30 -6.69 -5.90 -13.07
C PHE A 30 -7.66 -5.18 -14.00
N ASP A 31 -7.41 -3.91 -14.25
CA ASP A 31 -8.22 -3.14 -15.19
C ASP A 31 -7.89 -3.54 -16.64
N GLU A 32 -8.90 -4.06 -17.34
CA GLU A 32 -8.79 -4.47 -18.74
C GLU A 32 -8.32 -3.34 -19.67
N ALA A 33 -8.52 -2.07 -19.31
CA ALA A 33 -8.07 -0.92 -20.08
C ALA A 33 -6.53 -0.84 -20.20
N PHE A 34 -5.81 -1.48 -19.28
CA PHE A 34 -4.35 -1.57 -19.29
C PHE A 34 -3.85 -2.95 -19.74
N ALA A 35 -4.75 -3.88 -20.05
CA ALA A 35 -4.39 -5.22 -20.47
C ALA A 35 -4.00 -5.22 -21.95
N SER A 36 -2.98 -6.01 -22.29
CA SER A 36 -2.56 -6.14 -23.69
C SER A 36 -3.64 -6.83 -24.54
N PRO A 37 -3.66 -6.62 -25.87
CA PRO A 37 -4.62 -7.28 -26.75
C PRO A 37 -4.57 -8.82 -26.69
N SER A 38 -3.43 -9.42 -26.34
CA SER A 38 -3.33 -10.87 -26.18
C SER A 38 -4.08 -11.36 -24.94
N VAL A 39 -4.03 -10.63 -23.83
CA VAL A 39 -4.77 -10.96 -22.60
C VAL A 39 -6.28 -10.79 -22.81
N THR A 40 -6.71 -9.67 -23.42
CA THR A 40 -8.14 -9.37 -23.63
C THR A 40 -8.82 -10.32 -24.62
N LYS A 41 -8.10 -10.85 -25.61
CA LYS A 41 -8.61 -11.88 -26.54
C LYS A 41 -8.99 -13.19 -25.87
N THR A 42 -8.41 -13.49 -24.71
CA THR A 42 -8.71 -14.73 -23.96
C THR A 42 -9.84 -14.56 -22.96
N LYS A 43 -10.48 -13.39 -22.93
CA LYS A 43 -11.58 -13.07 -22.04
C LYS A 43 -12.72 -14.07 -22.22
N LYS A 44 -13.21 -14.57 -21.08
CA LYS A 44 -14.42 -15.36 -20.99
C LYS A 44 -15.55 -14.50 -20.44
N GLU A 45 -16.77 -14.75 -20.92
CA GLU A 45 -17.95 -14.05 -20.44
C GLU A 45 -18.14 -14.28 -18.94
N GLY A 46 -18.50 -13.22 -18.22
CA GLY A 46 -18.69 -13.28 -16.77
C GLY A 46 -17.40 -13.34 -15.93
N CYS A 47 -16.22 -13.48 -16.55
CA CYS A 47 -14.96 -13.57 -15.83
C CYS A 47 -14.35 -12.21 -15.50
N VAL A 48 -13.56 -12.21 -14.43
CA VAL A 48 -12.77 -11.08 -13.94
C VAL A 48 -11.29 -11.35 -14.22
N LEU A 49 -10.57 -10.35 -14.72
CA LEU A 49 -9.12 -10.45 -14.92
C LEU A 49 -8.40 -10.20 -13.60
N VAL A 50 -7.51 -11.12 -13.21
CA VAL A 50 -6.69 -11.02 -12.00
C VAL A 50 -5.22 -11.05 -12.41
N ALA A 51 -4.43 -10.11 -11.89
CA ALA A 51 -2.97 -10.14 -11.90
C ALA A 51 -2.47 -10.72 -10.58
N PHE A 52 -1.65 -11.76 -10.64
CA PHE A 52 -1.10 -12.44 -9.47
C PHE A 52 0.17 -11.76 -8.97
N PHE A 53 0.31 -11.72 -7.65
CA PHE A 53 1.56 -11.27 -7.03
C PHE A 53 2.63 -12.37 -7.14
N GLY A 54 3.91 -11.97 -7.11
CA GLY A 54 5.07 -12.86 -7.19
C GLY A 54 5.67 -13.00 -8.59
N ASP A 55 4.85 -13.17 -9.62
CA ASP A 55 5.33 -13.41 -10.99
C ASP A 55 4.59 -12.59 -12.07
N ASP A 56 3.73 -11.65 -11.65
CA ASP A 56 2.94 -10.77 -12.52
C ASP A 56 2.12 -11.52 -13.59
N SER A 57 1.80 -12.79 -13.36
CA SER A 57 0.97 -13.58 -14.26
C SER A 57 -0.51 -13.16 -14.20
N PHE A 58 -1.23 -13.40 -15.30
CA PHE A 58 -2.65 -13.02 -15.42
C PHE A 58 -3.55 -14.24 -15.56
N GLY A 59 -4.78 -14.16 -15.03
CA GLY A 59 -5.81 -15.17 -15.26
C GLY A 59 -7.22 -14.59 -15.26
N TRP A 60 -8.09 -15.20 -16.07
CA TRP A 60 -9.53 -14.92 -16.08
C TRP A 60 -10.25 -15.87 -15.14
N PHE A 61 -10.94 -15.32 -14.14
CA PHE A 61 -11.60 -16.09 -13.07
C PHE A 61 -13.10 -15.91 -13.09
N ASN A 62 -13.83 -17.00 -12.83
CA ASN A 62 -15.20 -16.84 -12.38
C ASN A 62 -15.17 -16.22 -10.97
N PRO A 63 -16.03 -15.23 -10.66
CA PRO A 63 -16.13 -14.65 -9.32
C PRO A 63 -16.27 -15.66 -8.18
N THR A 64 -16.85 -16.84 -8.41
CA THR A 64 -16.95 -17.92 -7.40
C THR A 64 -15.59 -18.54 -7.05
N GLU A 65 -14.59 -18.36 -7.91
CA GLU A 65 -13.21 -18.82 -7.72
C GLU A 65 -12.35 -17.77 -7.01
N LEU A 66 -12.94 -16.63 -6.65
CA LEU A 66 -12.30 -15.53 -5.96
C LEU A 66 -12.88 -15.36 -4.56
N VAL A 67 -12.03 -15.02 -3.59
CA VAL A 67 -12.46 -14.53 -2.28
C VAL A 67 -11.74 -13.24 -1.91
N PRO A 68 -12.35 -12.33 -1.12
CA PRO A 68 -11.70 -11.09 -0.69
C PRO A 68 -10.39 -11.34 0.06
N PHE A 69 -9.37 -10.51 -0.20
CA PHE A 69 -8.04 -10.69 0.38
C PHE A 69 -8.03 -10.55 1.90
N ASP A 70 -8.53 -9.41 2.41
CA ASP A 70 -8.40 -9.01 3.81
C ASP A 70 -9.01 -10.00 4.80
N SER A 71 -10.27 -10.38 4.60
CA SER A 71 -11.00 -11.29 5.50
C SER A 71 -10.44 -12.72 5.51
N ASN A 72 -9.68 -13.09 4.46
CA ASN A 72 -9.10 -14.41 4.32
C ASN A 72 -7.59 -14.46 4.57
N PHE A 73 -6.94 -13.30 4.76
CA PHE A 73 -5.49 -13.17 4.78
C PHE A 73 -4.82 -14.12 5.78
N VAL A 74 -5.27 -14.13 7.04
CA VAL A 74 -4.64 -14.93 8.12
C VAL A 74 -4.64 -16.43 7.79
N LYS A 75 -5.74 -16.93 7.21
CA LYS A 75 -5.90 -18.34 6.86
C LYS A 75 -5.16 -18.69 5.56
N LYS A 76 -5.26 -17.83 4.54
CA LYS A 76 -4.75 -18.13 3.20
C LYS A 76 -3.24 -17.90 3.07
N SER A 77 -2.68 -16.90 3.74
CA SER A 77 -1.23 -16.61 3.73
C SER A 77 -0.35 -17.73 4.30
N LYS A 78 -0.94 -18.70 5.01
CA LYS A 78 -0.22 -19.79 5.70
C LYS A 78 -0.51 -21.18 5.10
N GLN A 79 -1.04 -21.25 3.89
CA GLN A 79 -1.43 -22.52 3.26
C GLN A 79 -0.25 -23.40 2.88
N THR A 80 0.91 -22.81 2.60
CA THR A 80 2.13 -23.52 2.20
C THR A 80 3.37 -22.69 2.53
N ASN A 81 4.51 -23.35 2.64
CA ASN A 81 5.82 -22.74 2.87
C ASN A 81 6.69 -22.71 1.59
N ALA A 82 6.08 -22.95 0.42
CA ALA A 82 6.79 -22.83 -0.85
C ALA A 82 7.32 -21.39 -1.04
N LYS A 83 8.61 -21.25 -1.39
CA LYS A 83 9.26 -19.94 -1.49
C LYS A 83 8.51 -18.96 -2.42
N THR A 84 8.15 -19.40 -3.61
CA THR A 84 7.41 -18.57 -4.58
C THR A 84 6.06 -18.10 -4.06
N PHE A 85 5.38 -18.92 -3.26
CA PHE A 85 4.14 -18.54 -2.60
C PHE A 85 4.36 -17.51 -1.49
N LEU A 86 5.41 -17.69 -0.67
CA LEU A 86 5.75 -16.72 0.37
C LEU A 86 6.16 -15.37 -0.24
N ASP A 87 6.96 -15.38 -1.30
CA ASP A 87 7.35 -14.18 -2.04
C ASP A 87 6.11 -13.46 -2.60
N ALA A 88 5.15 -14.18 -3.20
CA ALA A 88 3.86 -13.62 -3.65
C ALA A 88 3.00 -13.01 -2.51
N VAL A 89 3.04 -13.61 -1.31
CA VAL A 89 2.36 -13.05 -0.13
C VAL A 89 3.05 -11.77 0.35
N GLU A 90 4.38 -11.70 0.32
CA GLU A 90 5.12 -10.48 0.67
C GLU A 90 4.85 -9.35 -0.34
N ASP A 91 4.79 -9.65 -1.64
CA ASP A 91 4.41 -8.68 -2.67
C ASP A 91 2.99 -8.12 -2.43
N ALA A 92 2.05 -8.98 -2.04
CA ALA A 92 0.71 -8.54 -1.68
C ALA A 92 0.71 -7.61 -0.44
N LYS A 93 1.53 -7.92 0.57
CA LYS A 93 1.69 -7.03 1.75
C LYS A 93 2.34 -5.72 1.36
N TYR A 94 3.33 -5.75 0.47
CA TYR A 94 3.99 -4.57 -0.06
C TYR A 94 2.97 -3.64 -0.73
N GLU A 95 2.04 -4.21 -1.51
CA GLU A 95 0.96 -3.45 -2.13
C GLU A 95 -0.03 -2.86 -1.11
N ILE A 96 -0.36 -3.59 -0.04
CA ILE A 96 -1.16 -3.04 1.07
C ILE A 96 -0.48 -1.83 1.69
N CYS A 97 0.83 -1.94 1.96
CA CYS A 97 1.61 -0.86 2.54
C CYS A 97 1.65 0.35 1.59
N ARG A 98 1.86 0.12 0.29
CA ARG A 98 1.87 1.17 -0.74
C ARG A 98 0.54 1.92 -0.81
N ARG A 99 -0.58 1.20 -0.82
CA ARG A 99 -1.94 1.79 -0.82
C ARG A 99 -2.28 2.52 0.48
N ALA A 100 -1.76 2.05 1.62
CA ALA A 100 -1.91 2.74 2.89
C ALA A 100 -1.17 4.09 2.89
N ALA A 101 0.04 4.10 2.34
CA ALA A 101 0.87 5.29 2.20
C ALA A 101 0.36 6.27 1.12
N LEU A 102 -0.33 5.76 0.08
CA LEU A 102 -0.98 6.57 -0.96
C LEU A 102 -1.91 7.63 -0.37
N GLY A 103 -2.64 7.30 0.71
CA GLY A 103 -3.56 8.23 1.38
C GLY A 103 -2.87 9.46 1.98
N LEU A 104 -1.55 9.38 2.22
CA LEU A 104 -0.72 10.47 2.73
C LEU A 104 0.19 11.09 1.66
N SER A 105 0.08 10.64 0.41
CA SER A 105 0.85 11.17 -0.72
C SER A 105 0.19 12.43 -1.29
N CYS A 106 0.98 13.48 -1.53
CA CYS A 106 0.49 14.78 -2.00
C CYS A 106 1.28 15.26 -3.22
N TYR A 107 0.55 15.78 -4.22
CA TYR A 107 1.13 16.46 -5.38
C TYR A 107 1.97 17.70 -5.00
N CYS A 108 1.64 18.31 -3.86
CA CYS A 108 2.25 19.56 -3.38
C CYS A 108 3.76 19.48 -3.12
N GLN A 109 4.26 18.30 -2.73
CA GLN A 109 5.69 18.12 -2.44
C GLN A 109 6.49 17.69 -3.67
N ASN A 110 5.84 17.01 -4.61
CA ASN A 110 6.44 16.55 -5.84
C ASN A 110 5.39 16.52 -6.97
N PRO A 111 5.43 17.49 -7.91
CA PRO A 111 4.51 17.52 -9.05
C PRO A 111 4.62 16.31 -9.98
N SER A 112 5.73 15.57 -9.97
CA SER A 112 5.83 14.34 -10.77
C SER A 112 5.22 13.11 -10.10
N SER A 113 4.81 13.21 -8.83
CA SER A 113 4.25 12.06 -8.08
C SER A 113 2.87 11.62 -8.55
N PHE A 114 2.13 12.42 -9.30
CA PHE A 114 0.87 12.01 -9.91
C PHE A 114 0.87 12.39 -11.39
N GLN A 115 0.80 11.39 -12.26
CA GLN A 115 0.88 11.55 -13.69
C GLN A 115 -0.39 10.99 -14.33
N ALA A 116 -0.96 11.73 -15.29
CA ALA A 116 -2.11 11.24 -16.05
C ALA A 116 -1.69 10.03 -16.89
N THR A 117 -2.57 9.03 -16.95
CA THR A 117 -2.40 7.89 -17.86
C THR A 117 -3.19 8.10 -19.15
N GLY A 118 -3.06 7.19 -20.11
CA GLY A 118 -3.92 7.17 -21.30
C GLY A 118 -5.38 6.78 -21.01
N VAL A 119 -5.70 6.35 -19.78
CA VAL A 119 -7.05 5.95 -19.37
C VAL A 119 -7.66 7.03 -18.48
N GLN A 120 -8.83 7.52 -18.87
CA GLN A 120 -9.51 8.61 -18.16
C GLN A 120 -9.81 8.22 -16.72
N GLY A 121 -9.38 9.07 -15.77
CA GLY A 121 -9.63 8.86 -14.35
C GLY A 121 -8.62 7.95 -13.65
N CYS A 122 -7.60 7.46 -14.35
CA CYS A 122 -6.50 6.69 -13.79
C CYS A 122 -5.18 7.47 -13.83
N PHE A 123 -4.39 7.34 -12.77
CA PHE A 123 -3.14 8.07 -12.56
C PHE A 123 -2.02 7.09 -12.23
N ALA A 124 -0.85 7.29 -12.83
CA ALA A 124 0.38 6.69 -12.35
C ALA A 124 0.86 7.52 -11.15
N VAL A 125 1.07 6.87 -10.00
CA VAL A 125 1.39 7.53 -8.74
C VAL A 125 2.66 6.94 -8.14
N ASP A 126 3.60 7.83 -7.85
CA ASP A 126 4.85 7.49 -7.18
C ASP A 126 4.70 7.74 -5.68
N VAL A 127 4.40 6.67 -4.96
CA VAL A 127 4.30 6.67 -3.49
C VAL A 127 5.70 6.60 -2.90
N GLU A 128 6.06 7.58 -2.08
CA GLU A 128 7.44 7.73 -1.63
C GLU A 128 7.94 6.53 -0.79
N GLY A 129 9.03 5.89 -1.24
CA GLY A 129 9.56 4.68 -0.60
C GLY A 129 9.02 3.37 -1.18
N TYR A 130 8.26 3.46 -2.27
CA TYR A 130 7.78 2.32 -3.03
C TYR A 130 8.21 2.39 -4.50
N GLN A 131 8.08 1.27 -5.22
CA GLN A 131 8.30 1.20 -6.65
C GLN A 131 7.38 2.19 -7.38
N PRO A 132 7.93 3.02 -8.28
CA PRO A 132 7.18 4.05 -9.01
C PRO A 132 6.25 3.46 -10.07
N GLY A 133 5.37 4.28 -10.62
CA GLY A 133 4.51 3.93 -11.75
C GLY A 133 3.28 3.10 -11.40
N ALA A 134 2.91 3.02 -10.12
CA ALA A 134 1.70 2.33 -9.67
C ALA A 134 0.45 3.01 -10.22
N ILE A 135 -0.46 2.27 -10.85
CA ILE A 135 -1.68 2.86 -11.43
C ILE A 135 -2.84 2.76 -10.44
N TYR A 136 -3.49 3.89 -10.19
CA TYR A 136 -4.69 3.97 -9.36
C TYR A 136 -5.78 4.80 -10.04
N SER A 137 -7.02 4.37 -9.93
CA SER A 137 -8.17 5.21 -10.28
C SER A 137 -8.33 6.36 -9.28
N ARG A 138 -8.99 7.43 -9.71
CA ARG A 138 -9.36 8.56 -8.84
C ARG A 138 -10.07 8.07 -7.57
N ARG A 139 -10.98 7.12 -7.72
CA ARG A 139 -11.75 6.53 -6.62
C ARG A 139 -10.85 5.78 -5.63
N GLN A 140 -9.86 5.02 -6.11
CA GLN A 140 -8.90 4.35 -5.22
C GLN A 140 -8.07 5.37 -4.42
N ILE A 141 -7.65 6.46 -5.06
CA ILE A 141 -6.94 7.56 -4.39
C ILE A 141 -7.83 8.22 -3.33
N GLU A 142 -9.09 8.51 -3.66
CA GLU A 142 -10.08 9.08 -2.72
C GLU A 142 -10.34 8.15 -1.53
N ILE A 143 -10.51 6.84 -1.76
CA ILE A 143 -10.67 5.84 -0.69
C ILE A 143 -9.43 5.81 0.21
N ALA A 144 -8.22 5.82 -0.36
CA ALA A 144 -6.99 5.83 0.42
C ALA A 144 -6.88 7.09 1.29
N ARG A 145 -7.18 8.26 0.73
CA ARG A 145 -7.17 9.55 1.46
C ARG A 145 -8.22 9.58 2.56
N ASN A 146 -9.46 9.22 2.25
CA ASN A 146 -10.57 9.22 3.21
C ASN A 146 -10.44 8.12 4.28
N GLY A 147 -9.68 7.07 3.99
CA GLY A 147 -9.38 5.99 4.92
C GLY A 147 -8.44 6.41 6.05
N PHE A 148 -7.66 7.48 5.87
CA PHE A 148 -6.76 7.98 6.92
C PHE A 148 -7.55 8.63 8.07
N ARG A 149 -7.37 8.10 9.27
CA ARG A 149 -8.04 8.59 10.49
C ARG A 149 -7.01 8.95 11.57
N PRO A 150 -6.74 10.25 11.81
CA PRO A 150 -5.71 10.68 12.77
C PRO A 150 -5.87 10.09 14.17
N ILE A 151 -7.11 10.03 14.68
CA ILE A 151 -7.40 9.47 16.01
C ILE A 151 -7.03 7.98 16.06
N ARG A 152 -7.31 7.22 14.99
CA ARG A 152 -6.96 5.78 14.93
C ARG A 152 -5.44 5.59 14.89
N LEU A 153 -4.72 6.43 14.13
CA LEU A 153 -3.26 6.43 14.10
C LEU A 153 -2.66 6.68 15.49
N LEU A 154 -3.15 7.69 16.21
CA LEU A 154 -2.66 8.03 17.55
C LEU A 154 -2.89 6.88 18.54
N CYS A 155 -4.10 6.29 18.55
CA CYS A 155 -4.38 5.12 19.38
C CYS A 155 -3.45 3.95 19.07
N PHE A 156 -3.15 3.73 17.79
CA PHE A 156 -2.23 2.68 17.36
C PHE A 156 -0.79 2.93 17.83
N LEU A 157 -0.31 4.18 17.76
CA LEU A 157 1.01 4.57 18.29
C LEU A 157 1.11 4.40 19.80
N GLN A 158 0.06 4.77 20.54
CA GLN A 158 0.00 4.54 21.99
C GLN A 158 0.06 3.05 22.32
N LEU A 159 -0.68 2.22 21.57
CA LEU A 159 -0.64 0.77 21.73
C LEU A 159 0.78 0.22 21.50
N LEU A 160 1.46 0.65 20.44
CA LEU A 160 2.84 0.27 20.14
C LEU A 160 3.81 0.65 21.26
N ALA A 161 3.66 1.85 21.83
CA ALA A 161 4.50 2.31 22.93
C ALA A 161 4.34 1.47 24.21
N LEU A 162 3.16 0.90 24.43
CA LEU A 162 2.87 0.04 25.59
C LEU A 162 3.31 -1.41 25.38
N ILE A 163 3.47 -1.85 24.13
CA ILE A 163 3.79 -3.24 23.79
C ILE A 163 4.98 -3.28 22.79
N PRO A 164 6.18 -2.85 23.22
CA PRO A 164 7.33 -2.70 22.32
C PRO A 164 7.83 -4.03 21.70
N CYS A 165 7.54 -5.17 22.32
CA CYS A 165 7.97 -6.49 21.86
C CYS A 165 6.80 -7.46 21.61
N GLY A 166 5.57 -6.96 21.52
CA GLY A 166 4.42 -7.80 21.22
C GLY A 166 4.44 -8.27 19.77
N ASN A 167 3.85 -9.43 19.51
CA ASN A 167 3.43 -9.82 18.18
C ASN A 167 1.90 -9.64 18.04
N PRO A 168 1.40 -8.40 18.01
CA PRO A 168 -0.03 -8.16 17.83
C PRO A 168 -0.40 -8.61 16.41
N GLN A 169 -1.13 -9.72 16.34
CA GLN A 169 -1.97 -10.21 15.23
C GLN A 169 -1.53 -9.71 13.84
N ASN A 170 -0.85 -10.58 13.07
CA ASN A 170 -0.46 -10.39 11.67
C ASN A 170 -1.67 -10.31 10.69
N GLY A 171 -2.69 -9.51 10.99
CA GLY A 171 -3.80 -9.21 10.11
C GLY A 171 -3.48 -8.04 9.18
N VAL A 172 -4.31 -7.85 8.16
CA VAL A 172 -4.11 -6.76 7.19
C VAL A 172 -4.21 -5.38 7.84
N ASP A 173 -5.09 -5.20 8.83
CA ASP A 173 -5.23 -3.92 9.54
C ASP A 173 -3.97 -3.52 10.29
N TRP A 174 -3.25 -4.48 10.89
CA TRP A 174 -1.96 -4.23 11.52
C TRP A 174 -0.95 -3.71 10.51
N ILE A 175 -0.81 -4.41 9.38
CA ILE A 175 0.12 -4.05 8.29
C ILE A 175 -0.20 -2.64 7.77
N ARG A 176 -1.48 -2.35 7.52
CA ARG A 176 -1.96 -1.05 7.07
C ARG A 176 -1.62 0.05 8.08
N ASN A 177 -1.88 -0.17 9.37
CA ASN A 177 -1.60 0.81 10.41
C ASN A 177 -0.10 1.09 10.55
N VAL A 178 0.75 0.06 10.50
CA VAL A 178 2.21 0.23 10.49
C VAL A 178 2.64 1.06 9.27
N ALA A 179 2.13 0.75 8.08
CA ALA A 179 2.44 1.51 6.88
C ALA A 179 1.99 2.98 6.96
N VAL A 180 0.82 3.26 7.52
CA VAL A 180 0.34 4.63 7.76
C VAL A 180 1.27 5.36 8.75
N VAL A 181 1.71 4.73 9.84
CA VAL A 181 2.68 5.32 10.78
C VAL A 181 3.96 5.72 10.07
N LEU A 182 4.53 4.79 9.29
CA LEU A 182 5.79 5.03 8.58
C LEU A 182 5.64 6.13 7.51
N ALA A 183 4.54 6.11 6.75
CA ALA A 183 4.24 7.11 5.75
C ALA A 183 4.01 8.50 6.38
N TYR A 184 3.27 8.58 7.50
CA TYR A 184 3.07 9.82 8.24
C TYR A 184 4.40 10.36 8.77
N ARG A 185 5.20 9.48 9.40
CA ARG A 185 6.52 9.86 9.91
C ARG A 185 7.36 10.46 8.78
N LYS A 186 7.40 9.80 7.64
CA LYS A 186 8.16 10.26 6.47
C LYS A 186 7.62 11.59 5.95
N ALA A 187 6.32 11.71 5.72
CA ALA A 187 5.71 12.93 5.19
C ALA A 187 5.93 14.16 6.08
N VAL A 188 5.97 13.99 7.40
CA VAL A 188 6.11 15.09 8.37
C VAL A 188 7.57 15.33 8.78
N PHE A 189 8.35 14.26 8.95
CA PHE A 189 9.69 14.31 9.56
C PHE A 189 10.85 14.08 8.59
N LYS A 190 10.60 13.90 7.28
CA LYS A 190 11.68 13.68 6.29
C LYS A 190 12.82 14.70 6.33
N LYS A 191 12.54 15.97 6.64
CA LYS A 191 13.59 17.01 6.77
C LYS A 191 14.49 16.83 8.01
N PHE A 192 14.06 16.03 8.97
CA PHE A 192 14.73 15.77 10.24
C PHE A 192 15.32 14.36 10.33
N ASP A 193 14.99 13.48 9.37
CA ASP A 193 15.67 12.20 9.24
C ASP A 193 17.10 12.48 8.75
N VAL A 194 18.07 12.26 9.64
CA VAL A 194 19.50 12.37 9.32
C VAL A 194 19.82 11.36 8.21
N THR A 195 20.28 11.82 7.05
CA THR A 195 20.76 10.89 6.02
C THR A 195 21.98 10.13 6.56
N PRO A 196 22.16 8.83 6.24
CA PRO A 196 23.30 8.05 6.72
C PRO A 196 24.65 8.75 6.49
N ASP A 197 24.77 9.51 5.40
CA ASP A 197 25.96 10.29 5.07
C ASP A 197 26.33 11.34 6.14
N HIS A 198 25.34 11.90 6.84
CA HIS A 198 25.58 12.79 7.98
C HIS A 198 25.80 12.03 9.30
N ALA A 199 25.23 10.83 9.46
CA ALA A 199 25.43 10.01 10.66
C ALA A 199 26.88 9.50 10.78
N PHE A 200 27.56 9.24 9.66
CA PHE A 200 28.99 8.88 9.65
C PHE A 200 29.94 10.07 9.76
N ALA A 201 29.50 11.29 9.42
CA ALA A 201 30.30 12.51 9.60
C ALA A 201 30.36 12.96 11.07
N VAL A 202 29.33 12.65 11.87
CA VAL A 202 29.25 13.00 13.31
C VAL A 202 29.97 11.97 14.20
N GLY A 203 30.45 10.86 13.62
CA GLY A 203 31.26 9.85 14.33
C GLY A 203 32.66 10.31 14.74
N ALA A 204 33.10 11.52 14.35
CA ALA A 204 34.34 12.12 14.79
C ALA A 204 34.05 13.51 15.38
N GLN A 205 33.92 13.55 16.71
CA GLN A 205 33.75 14.75 17.54
C GLN A 205 32.32 15.33 17.57
N HIS A 206 31.50 14.84 18.48
CA HIS A 206 30.88 15.63 19.56
C HIS A 206 29.85 14.77 20.29
N THR A 207 29.96 14.67 21.60
CA THR A 207 28.87 14.22 22.48
C THR A 207 27.70 15.20 22.33
N GLU A 208 26.67 14.84 21.56
CA GLU A 208 25.44 15.63 21.47
C GLU A 208 24.73 15.62 22.84
N SER A 209 24.51 16.82 23.36
CA SER A 209 23.88 17.05 24.66
C SER A 209 22.37 16.84 24.56
N SER A 210 21.74 16.30 25.61
CA SER A 210 20.28 16.13 25.71
C SER A 210 19.49 17.43 25.46
N VAL A 211 20.15 18.59 25.53
CA VAL A 211 19.59 19.92 25.22
C VAL A 211 19.36 20.11 23.71
N GLU A 212 20.20 19.57 22.84
CA GLU A 212 20.10 19.74 21.38
C GLU A 212 18.95 18.92 20.78
N ILE A 213 18.71 17.72 21.34
CA ILE A 213 17.55 16.88 20.98
C ILE A 213 16.23 17.56 21.39
N LEU A 214 16.20 18.20 22.56
CA LEU A 214 15.03 18.96 23.03
C LEU A 214 14.76 20.20 22.15
N ASP A 215 15.80 20.86 21.64
CA ASP A 215 15.64 22.02 20.76
C ASP A 215 15.22 21.63 19.33
N LEU A 216 15.58 20.45 18.85
CA LEU A 216 15.03 19.87 17.61
C LEU A 216 13.54 19.52 17.78
N GLN A 217 13.14 18.99 18.93
CA GLN A 217 11.73 18.73 19.25
C GLN A 217 10.90 20.03 19.31
N LYS A 218 11.47 21.13 19.81
CA LYS A 218 10.82 22.46 19.80
C LYS A 218 10.67 23.08 18.41
N LYS A 219 11.46 22.65 17.42
CA LYS A 219 11.39 23.11 16.01
C LYS A 219 10.40 22.31 15.16
N MET A 220 9.77 21.26 15.71
CA MET A 220 8.69 20.54 15.03
C MET A 220 7.49 21.49 14.82
N PRO A 221 6.94 21.60 13.61
CA PRO A 221 5.86 22.54 13.35
C PRO A 221 4.57 22.13 14.07
N PHE A 222 4.07 22.98 14.96
CA PHE A 222 2.64 23.13 15.22
C PHE A 222 2.06 23.97 14.08
N GLN A 223 1.88 23.40 12.89
CA GLN A 223 1.15 24.06 11.82
C GLN A 223 -0.20 23.39 11.64
N GLY A 224 -1.24 24.13 12.00
CA GLY A 224 -2.63 23.76 11.81
C GLY A 224 -2.88 23.38 10.36
N ILE A 225 -3.68 22.33 10.19
CA ILE A 225 -4.09 21.75 8.92
C ILE A 225 -4.85 22.84 8.14
N GLY A 226 -4.14 23.54 7.26
CA GLY A 226 -4.76 24.29 6.18
C GLY A 226 -5.49 23.30 5.28
N SER A 227 -6.80 23.47 5.16
CA SER A 227 -7.68 22.67 4.30
C SER A 227 -7.15 22.65 2.87
N CYS A 228 -6.63 21.51 2.43
CA CYS A 228 -6.39 21.23 1.02
C CYS A 228 -7.34 20.09 0.61
N ILE A 229 -8.41 20.50 -0.08
CA ILE A 229 -9.39 19.66 -0.79
C ILE A 229 -8.69 18.99 -1.99
#